data_AF-A0AAE0M371-F1
#
_entry.id   AF-A0AAE0M371-F1
#
_cell.length_a   1.000
_cell.length_b   1.000
_cell.length_c   1.000
_cell.angle_alpha   90.00
_cell.angle_beta   90.00
_cell.angle_gamma   90.00
#
_symmetry.space_group_name_H-M   'P 1'
#
loop_
_entity.id
_entity.type
_entity.pdbx_description
1 polymer ?
#
loop_
_entity_poly.entity_id
_entity_poly.type
_entity_poly.pdbx_seq_one_letter_code
_entity_poly.pdbx_strand_id
1 'polypeptide(L)'
;MIKFQLMAPSLSLTILFLVGIVSGVELKDLFTIQPGVTHGGCDARLSVLDDWHQEAIESLDSAIQAAVKYSEKSDTGKRVRKAMFSFFKITDSPGGAASIAAAKEVENNLFEVQRWFNGFLQSSIKAADTFLFCDSDFLVLKDPAVDKALDYQGNGIIVNGNPITISQVPEYANDLKGGDVPWWSGDRTSVNGYYFTTPDSGGRFCNSKNLGLTATLSSLKQGASGAQPVGTLVQDVVMCPYAFTRRVPDSYAKASAAIKAGTSLQAAVPKSATLLHEGFHVVHGTDFLQGDSEICKQPSSNKALKY
;
A
#
# COMPACT_ATOMS: atom_id res chain seq x y z
N MET A 1 28.74 75.58 18.91
CA MET A 1 28.84 74.75 17.69
C MET A 1 27.52 74.01 17.50
N ILE A 2 27.10 73.92 16.24
CA ILE A 2 25.76 73.61 15.74
C ILE A 2 25.40 72.11 15.89
N LYS A 3 24.09 71.85 16.03
CA LYS A 3 23.34 70.57 16.03
C LYS A 3 23.93 69.47 15.14
N PHE A 4 23.67 68.19 15.47
CA PHE A 4 22.89 67.30 14.58
C PHE A 4 22.38 66.06 15.33
N GLN A 5 21.08 66.05 15.65
CA GLN A 5 20.31 64.81 15.77
C GLN A 5 20.22 64.18 14.38
N LEU A 6 20.51 62.88 14.27
CA LEU A 6 20.16 62.07 13.11
C LEU A 6 19.38 60.86 13.63
N MET A 7 18.06 61.00 13.58
CA MET A 7 17.12 59.90 13.45
C MET A 7 17.26 59.33 12.04
N ALA A 8 17.37 58.02 11.93
CA ALA A 8 17.23 57.26 10.68
C ALA A 8 16.84 55.81 11.05
N PRO A 9 16.08 55.09 10.20
CA PRO A 9 14.79 54.54 10.58
C PRO A 9 14.84 53.05 10.91
N SER A 10 13.86 52.61 11.70
CA SER A 10 13.47 51.21 11.87
C SER A 10 13.09 50.63 10.51
N LEU A 11 14.03 49.97 9.85
CA LEU A 11 13.78 49.16 8.67
C LEU A 11 13.05 47.90 9.13
N SER A 12 11.73 47.99 9.24
CA SER A 12 10.85 46.84 9.40
C SER A 12 11.06 45.91 8.22
N LEU A 13 11.93 44.92 8.39
CA LEU A 13 12.09 43.80 7.49
C LEU A 13 10.84 42.93 7.63
N THR A 14 9.78 43.32 6.95
CA THR A 14 8.62 42.47 6.69
C THR A 14 9.12 41.33 5.82
N ILE A 15 9.62 40.27 6.48
CA ILE A 15 9.79 38.95 5.86
C ILE A 15 8.38 38.56 5.42
N LEU A 16 8.10 38.85 4.16
CA LEU A 16 6.99 38.30 3.42
C LEU A 16 7.21 36.79 3.47
N PHE A 17 6.62 36.14 4.47
CA PHE A 17 6.32 34.71 4.45
C PHE A 17 5.40 34.50 3.26
N LEU A 18 5.99 34.45 2.06
CA LEU A 18 5.51 33.62 0.97
C LEU A 18 5.55 32.20 1.50
N VAL A 19 4.57 31.87 2.35
CA VAL A 19 4.05 30.52 2.43
C VAL A 19 3.46 30.29 1.03
N GLY A 20 4.34 29.92 0.09
CA GLY A 20 3.90 29.15 -1.04
C GLY A 20 3.16 28.00 -0.41
N ILE A 21 1.83 27.98 -0.58
CA ILE A 21 1.06 26.78 -0.33
C ILE A 21 1.60 25.80 -1.38
N VAL A 22 2.69 25.12 -1.04
CA VAL A 22 3.01 23.85 -1.66
C VAL A 22 1.88 22.97 -1.15
N SER A 23 0.79 22.90 -1.93
CA SER A 23 -0.20 21.86 -1.72
C SER A 23 0.55 20.55 -1.97
N GLY A 24 1.01 19.94 -0.88
CA GLY A 24 1.56 18.60 -0.93
C GLY A 24 0.50 17.67 -1.51
N VAL A 25 0.96 16.58 -2.11
CA VAL A 25 0.08 15.48 -2.52
C VAL A 25 -0.60 14.99 -1.25
N GLU A 26 -1.92 14.87 -1.30
CA GLU A 26 -2.72 14.30 -0.21
C GLU A 26 -3.11 12.87 -0.56
N LEU A 27 -3.49 12.06 0.44
CA LEU A 27 -3.85 10.67 0.22
C LEU A 27 -5.02 10.51 -0.78
N LYS A 28 -5.95 11.48 -0.79
CA LYS A 28 -7.09 11.53 -1.74
C LYS A 28 -6.68 11.75 -3.20
N ASP A 29 -5.47 12.24 -3.44
CA ASP A 29 -4.93 12.39 -4.80
C ASP A 29 -4.41 11.04 -5.34
N LEU A 30 -4.16 10.08 -4.44
CA LEU A 30 -3.65 8.74 -4.74
C LEU A 30 -4.76 7.68 -4.73
N PHE A 31 -5.82 7.91 -3.94
CA PHE A 31 -6.87 6.93 -3.68
C PHE A 31 -8.27 7.52 -3.79
N THR A 32 -9.21 6.68 -4.23
CA THR A 32 -10.63 6.85 -3.93
C THR A 32 -10.91 6.29 -2.53
N ILE A 33 -11.01 7.15 -1.53
CA ILE A 33 -11.13 6.74 -0.13
C ILE A 33 -12.60 6.46 0.22
N GLN A 34 -12.87 5.29 0.83
CA GLN A 34 -14.19 4.94 1.32
C GLN A 34 -14.61 5.89 2.47
N PRO A 35 -15.74 6.62 2.31
CA PRO A 35 -16.19 7.57 3.31
C PRO A 35 -16.85 6.89 4.52
N GLY A 36 -17.03 7.64 5.59
CA GLY A 36 -17.73 7.22 6.80
C GLY A 36 -16.83 6.55 7.83
N VAL A 37 -17.46 5.99 8.87
CA VAL A 37 -16.78 5.32 10.00
C VAL A 37 -17.18 3.84 10.15
N THR A 38 -17.95 3.33 9.21
CA THR A 38 -18.45 1.95 9.14
C THR A 38 -18.23 1.40 7.75
N HIS A 39 -18.28 0.08 7.57
CA HIS A 39 -18.25 -0.55 6.25
C HIS A 39 -17.00 -0.17 5.45
N GLY A 40 -15.84 -0.34 6.07
CA GLY A 40 -14.54 0.03 5.53
C GLY A 40 -14.27 1.54 5.50
N GLY A 41 -15.15 2.38 6.06
CA GLY A 41 -14.99 3.83 6.07
C GLY A 41 -13.73 4.33 6.81
N CYS A 42 -13.06 5.32 6.25
CA CYS A 42 -11.78 5.83 6.72
C CYS A 42 -11.83 7.18 7.44
N ASP A 43 -12.98 7.85 7.57
CA ASP A 43 -13.08 9.25 8.04
C ASP A 43 -12.39 9.47 9.40
N ALA A 44 -12.54 8.52 10.32
CA ALA A 44 -11.93 8.60 11.66
C ALA A 44 -10.39 8.39 11.66
N ARG A 45 -9.80 8.04 10.51
CA ARG A 45 -8.39 7.68 10.34
C ARG A 45 -7.65 8.57 9.34
N LEU A 46 -8.36 9.39 8.56
CA LEU A 46 -7.78 10.20 7.48
C LEU A 46 -6.54 10.99 7.92
N SER A 47 -6.65 11.78 8.99
CA SER A 47 -5.51 12.57 9.48
C SER A 47 -4.29 11.72 9.83
N VAL A 48 -4.49 10.50 10.36
CA VAL A 48 -3.38 9.59 10.69
C VAL A 48 -2.80 8.98 9.41
N LEU A 49 -3.64 8.71 8.40
CA LEU A 49 -3.19 8.18 7.13
C LEU A 49 -2.44 9.23 6.29
N ASP A 50 -2.83 10.50 6.36
CA ASP A 50 -2.07 11.61 5.77
C ASP A 50 -0.69 11.75 6.43
N ASP A 51 -0.61 11.63 7.76
CA ASP A 51 0.66 11.58 8.48
C ASP A 51 1.50 10.36 8.02
N TRP A 52 0.88 9.18 7.86
CA TRP A 52 1.57 7.97 7.38
C TRP A 52 2.07 8.10 5.95
N HIS A 53 1.33 8.80 5.09
CA HIS A 53 1.73 9.10 3.73
C HIS A 53 2.97 9.99 3.71
N GLN A 54 2.98 11.07 4.48
CA GLN A 54 4.15 11.94 4.60
C GLN A 54 5.36 11.16 5.15
N GLU A 55 5.16 10.34 6.19
CA GLU A 55 6.21 9.49 6.73
C GLU A 55 6.74 8.46 5.72
N ALA A 56 5.87 7.90 4.86
CA ALA A 56 6.26 6.98 3.81
C ALA A 56 7.20 7.65 2.80
N ILE A 57 6.89 8.89 2.39
CA ILE A 57 7.75 9.69 1.50
C ILE A 57 9.12 9.90 2.16
N GLU A 58 9.16 10.40 3.41
CA GLU A 58 10.41 10.69 4.12
C GLU A 58 11.27 9.44 4.34
N SER A 59 10.63 8.31 4.63
CA SER A 59 11.29 7.01 4.78
C SER A 59 11.90 6.55 3.45
N LEU A 60 11.16 6.66 2.35
CA LEU A 60 11.64 6.30 1.02
C LEU A 60 12.79 7.20 0.57
N ASP A 61 12.69 8.51 0.77
CA ASP A 61 13.78 9.48 0.51
C ASP A 61 15.07 9.07 1.22
N SER A 62 14.95 8.76 2.51
CA SER A 62 16.07 8.34 3.34
C SER A 62 16.68 7.01 2.85
N ALA A 63 15.83 6.05 2.46
CA ALA A 63 16.26 4.75 1.95
C ALA A 63 16.95 4.86 0.59
N ILE A 64 16.43 5.68 -0.33
CA ILE A 64 17.00 5.94 -1.66
C ILE A 64 18.37 6.62 -1.50
N GLN A 65 18.46 7.67 -0.68
CA GLN A 65 19.72 8.36 -0.39
C GLN A 65 20.76 7.46 0.30
N ALA A 66 20.33 6.42 1.02
CA ALA A 66 21.23 5.41 1.53
C ALA A 66 21.67 4.44 0.43
N ALA A 67 20.74 3.95 -0.40
CA ALA A 67 21.00 2.97 -1.45
C ALA A 67 22.07 3.45 -2.46
N VAL A 68 22.05 4.72 -2.86
CA VAL A 68 23.06 5.30 -3.78
C VAL A 68 24.49 5.23 -3.24
N LYS A 69 24.66 5.08 -1.92
CA LYS A 69 25.98 5.01 -1.25
C LYS A 69 26.53 3.58 -1.18
N TYR A 70 25.82 2.59 -1.75
CA TYR A 70 26.22 1.18 -1.72
C TYR A 70 27.68 0.96 -2.17
N SER A 71 28.07 1.60 -3.29
CA SER A 71 29.41 1.45 -3.90
C SER A 71 30.50 2.28 -3.20
N GLU A 72 30.16 3.14 -2.24
CA GLU A 72 31.15 3.95 -1.54
C GLU A 72 32.07 3.08 -0.67
N LYS A 73 33.38 3.33 -0.73
CA LYS A 73 34.36 2.67 0.16
C LYS A 73 34.40 3.29 1.57
N SER A 74 33.47 4.20 1.88
CA SER A 74 33.33 4.87 3.17
C SER A 74 32.72 3.96 4.24
N ASP A 75 32.81 4.38 5.52
CA ASP A 75 32.09 3.72 6.62
C ASP A 75 30.57 3.76 6.40
N THR A 76 30.06 4.80 5.75
CA THR A 76 28.64 4.91 5.39
C THR A 76 28.27 3.84 4.36
N GLY A 77 29.04 3.70 3.29
CA GLY A 77 28.82 2.63 2.31
C GLY A 77 28.89 1.25 2.94
N LYS A 78 29.83 1.01 3.89
CA LYS A 78 29.91 -0.24 4.65
C LYS A 78 28.63 -0.52 5.46
N ARG A 79 28.03 0.49 6.09
CA ARG A 79 26.74 0.34 6.80
C ARG A 79 25.61 0.00 5.83
N VAL A 80 25.55 0.68 4.68
CA VAL A 80 24.55 0.42 3.64
C VAL A 80 24.66 -1.01 3.11
N ARG A 81 25.86 -1.49 2.77
CA ARG A 81 26.07 -2.86 2.31
C ARG A 81 25.65 -3.90 3.34
N LYS A 82 25.90 -3.66 4.63
CA LYS A 82 25.39 -4.53 5.71
C LYS A 82 23.87 -4.56 5.78
N ALA A 83 23.20 -3.41 5.61
CA ALA A 83 21.74 -3.35 5.56
C ALA A 83 21.21 -4.10 4.32
N MET A 84 21.78 -3.85 3.15
CA MET A 84 21.40 -4.52 1.89
C MET A 84 21.60 -6.03 1.97
N PHE A 85 22.68 -6.49 2.59
CA PHE A 85 22.88 -7.92 2.86
C PHE A 85 21.84 -8.47 3.85
N SER A 86 21.52 -7.71 4.90
CA SER A 86 20.59 -8.17 5.93
C SER A 86 19.18 -8.39 5.36
N PHE A 87 18.68 -7.43 4.60
CA PHE A 87 17.31 -7.44 4.07
C PHE A 87 17.19 -8.16 2.72
N PHE A 88 18.11 -7.89 1.79
CA PHE A 88 18.00 -8.34 0.39
C PHE A 88 19.03 -9.39 -0.01
N LYS A 89 19.91 -9.80 0.93
CA LYS A 89 21.01 -10.76 0.69
C LYS A 89 21.98 -10.34 -0.42
N ILE A 90 22.03 -9.04 -0.73
CA ILE A 90 23.01 -8.48 -1.67
C ILE A 90 24.39 -8.51 -1.01
N THR A 91 25.34 -9.21 -1.63
CA THR A 91 26.70 -9.40 -1.11
C THR A 91 27.39 -8.06 -0.81
N ASP A 92 28.26 -8.00 0.19
CA ASP A 92 29.11 -6.83 0.47
C ASP A 92 30.26 -6.77 -0.56
N SER A 93 30.00 -6.13 -1.71
CA SER A 93 30.99 -6.00 -2.80
C SER A 93 30.89 -4.62 -3.48
N PRO A 94 31.56 -3.58 -2.95
CA PRO A 94 31.45 -2.21 -3.45
C PRO A 94 31.98 -1.98 -4.88
N GLY A 95 32.65 -2.96 -5.47
CA GLY A 95 33.08 -2.95 -6.88
C GLY A 95 32.52 -4.11 -7.70
N GLY A 96 31.67 -4.96 -7.12
CA GLY A 96 31.09 -6.11 -7.80
C GLY A 96 29.93 -5.69 -8.68
N ALA A 97 30.07 -5.80 -10.00
CA ALA A 97 29.04 -5.36 -10.96
C ALA A 97 27.65 -5.94 -10.66
N ALA A 98 27.57 -7.24 -10.31
CA ALA A 98 26.31 -7.89 -9.97
C ALA A 98 25.67 -7.32 -8.69
N SER A 99 26.46 -7.07 -7.64
CA SER A 99 25.92 -6.55 -6.38
C SER A 99 25.52 -5.07 -6.50
N ILE A 100 26.24 -4.30 -7.33
CA ILE A 100 25.87 -2.92 -7.67
C ILE A 100 24.56 -2.90 -8.45
N ALA A 101 24.40 -3.78 -9.45
CA ALA A 101 23.17 -3.88 -10.23
C ALA A 101 21.97 -4.24 -9.33
N ALA A 102 22.12 -5.23 -8.44
CA ALA A 102 21.08 -5.59 -7.48
C ALA A 102 20.74 -4.47 -6.50
N ALA A 103 21.74 -3.72 -6.00
CA ALA A 103 21.49 -2.56 -5.14
C ALA A 103 20.76 -1.44 -5.90
N LYS A 104 21.05 -1.27 -7.20
CA LYS A 104 20.37 -0.32 -8.07
C LYS A 104 18.92 -0.73 -8.36
N GLU A 105 18.64 -2.03 -8.48
CA GLU A 105 17.28 -2.54 -8.60
C GLU A 105 16.44 -2.21 -7.36
N VAL A 106 17.00 -2.42 -6.15
CA VAL A 106 16.34 -1.99 -4.90
C VAL A 106 16.08 -0.49 -4.90
N GLU A 107 17.08 0.33 -5.26
CA GLU A 107 16.92 1.79 -5.37
C GLU A 107 15.80 2.18 -6.34
N ASN A 108 15.72 1.55 -7.51
CA ASN A 108 14.69 1.83 -8.50
C ASN A 108 13.29 1.45 -7.99
N ASN A 109 13.13 0.29 -7.34
CA ASN A 109 11.86 -0.13 -6.77
C ASN A 109 11.39 0.84 -5.67
N LEU A 110 12.31 1.32 -4.82
CA LEU A 110 12.02 2.36 -3.82
C LEU A 110 11.59 3.67 -4.49
N PHE A 111 12.29 4.07 -5.54
CA PHE A 111 12.03 5.31 -6.27
C PHE A 111 10.67 5.30 -6.97
N GLU A 112 10.25 4.17 -7.54
CA GLU A 112 8.93 4.06 -8.17
C GLU A 112 7.79 4.22 -7.16
N VAL A 113 7.93 3.63 -5.97
CA VAL A 113 6.95 3.80 -4.88
C VAL A 113 6.96 5.23 -4.34
N GLN A 114 8.14 5.83 -4.18
CA GLN A 114 8.28 7.23 -3.76
C GLN A 114 7.60 8.18 -4.74
N ARG A 115 7.80 7.95 -6.05
CA ARG A 115 7.15 8.73 -7.10
C ARG A 115 5.64 8.61 -7.05
N TRP A 116 5.12 7.40 -6.87
CA TRP A 116 3.68 7.20 -6.73
C TRP A 116 3.12 7.94 -5.50
N PHE A 117 3.75 7.85 -4.33
CA PHE A 117 3.35 8.64 -3.16
C PHE A 117 3.47 10.15 -3.39
N ASN A 118 4.35 10.61 -4.28
CA ASN A 118 4.44 12.00 -4.72
C ASN A 118 3.51 12.33 -5.91
N GLY A 119 2.45 11.55 -6.14
CA GLY A 119 1.41 11.85 -7.13
C GLY A 119 1.82 11.62 -8.58
N PHE A 120 3.02 11.07 -8.84
CA PHE A 120 3.44 10.68 -10.18
C PHE A 120 2.85 9.31 -10.54
N LEU A 121 1.54 9.32 -10.82
CA LEU A 121 0.80 8.13 -11.17
C LEU A 121 1.29 7.53 -12.50
N GLN A 122 1.61 6.23 -12.49
CA GLN A 122 1.88 5.49 -13.70
C GLN A 122 0.59 5.36 -14.52
N SER A 123 0.69 5.24 -15.86
CA SER A 123 -0.52 5.11 -16.70
C SER A 123 -1.40 3.90 -16.36
N SER A 124 -0.80 2.89 -15.74
CA SER A 124 -1.44 1.67 -15.26
C SER A 124 -2.13 1.82 -13.89
N ILE A 125 -1.81 2.84 -13.09
CA ILE A 125 -2.32 3.03 -11.74
C ILE A 125 -3.04 4.37 -11.67
N LYS A 126 -4.36 4.33 -11.53
CA LYS A 126 -5.18 5.54 -11.47
C LYS A 126 -5.83 5.63 -10.10
N ALA A 127 -5.84 6.82 -9.51
CA ALA A 127 -6.51 7.05 -8.23
C ALA A 127 -8.01 6.71 -8.27
N ALA A 128 -8.67 6.92 -9.41
CA ALA A 128 -10.07 6.55 -9.62
C ALA A 128 -10.31 5.03 -9.62
N ASP A 129 -9.27 4.24 -9.88
CA ASP A 129 -9.30 2.77 -9.93
C ASP A 129 -8.55 2.15 -8.72
N THR A 130 -8.10 2.98 -7.76
CA THR A 130 -7.36 2.55 -6.55
C THR A 130 -8.13 2.98 -5.31
N PHE A 131 -8.75 2.03 -4.61
CA PHE A 131 -9.64 2.30 -3.48
C PHE A 131 -8.94 2.06 -2.16
N LEU A 132 -9.28 2.87 -1.15
CA LEU A 132 -8.76 2.74 0.20
C LEU A 132 -9.89 2.51 1.20
N PHE A 133 -9.79 1.41 1.95
CA PHE A 133 -10.69 1.04 3.03
C PHE A 133 -9.92 0.95 4.37
N CYS A 134 -10.61 1.12 5.48
CA CYS A 134 -10.04 1.08 6.84
C CYS A 134 -10.60 -0.06 7.71
N ASP A 135 -11.31 -1.00 7.09
CA ASP A 135 -11.76 -2.27 7.66
C ASP A 135 -12.21 -3.21 6.52
N SER A 136 -12.43 -4.48 6.85
CA SER A 136 -12.92 -5.53 5.94
C SER A 136 -14.44 -5.72 5.98
N ASP A 137 -15.14 -5.01 6.89
CA ASP A 137 -16.59 -5.18 7.09
C ASP A 137 -17.44 -4.64 5.92
N PHE A 138 -16.84 -4.12 4.86
CA PHE A 138 -17.57 -3.74 3.65
C PHE A 138 -18.00 -4.95 2.80
N LEU A 139 -17.37 -6.11 3.01
CA LEU A 139 -17.67 -7.34 2.28
C LEU A 139 -18.87 -8.08 2.86
N VAL A 140 -19.81 -8.43 1.99
CA VAL A 140 -21.03 -9.18 2.33
C VAL A 140 -20.97 -10.57 1.71
N LEU A 141 -21.01 -11.61 2.53
CA LEU A 141 -21.07 -13.00 2.07
C LEU A 141 -22.34 -13.22 1.23
N LYS A 142 -22.19 -13.85 0.08
CA LYS A 142 -23.29 -14.27 -0.80
C LYS A 142 -23.36 -15.79 -0.88
N ASP A 143 -24.57 -16.31 -1.06
CA ASP A 143 -24.79 -17.72 -1.35
C ASP A 143 -24.78 -17.92 -2.88
N PRO A 144 -23.78 -18.63 -3.42
CA PRO A 144 -23.61 -18.73 -4.86
C PRO A 144 -24.76 -19.45 -5.58
N ALA A 145 -25.54 -20.27 -4.87
CA ALA A 145 -26.61 -21.07 -5.45
C ALA A 145 -27.96 -20.33 -5.55
N VAL A 146 -28.15 -19.25 -4.77
CA VAL A 146 -29.44 -18.53 -4.71
C VAL A 146 -29.31 -17.04 -5.00
N ASP A 147 -28.18 -16.41 -4.67
CA ASP A 147 -27.98 -15.00 -4.93
C ASP A 147 -27.72 -14.75 -6.42
N LYS A 148 -28.34 -13.68 -6.92
CA LYS A 148 -28.16 -13.22 -8.30
C LYS A 148 -26.73 -12.76 -8.48
N ALA A 149 -26.10 -13.17 -9.58
CA ALA A 149 -24.81 -12.63 -9.98
C ALA A 149 -24.98 -11.15 -10.36
N LEU A 150 -24.01 -10.32 -9.99
CA LEU A 150 -24.01 -8.89 -10.25
C LEU A 150 -22.79 -8.48 -11.09
N ASP A 151 -22.96 -7.51 -11.96
CA ASP A 151 -21.89 -6.92 -12.77
C ASP A 151 -21.19 -5.76 -12.04
N TYR A 152 -20.18 -5.16 -12.67
CA TYR A 152 -19.41 -4.02 -12.14
C TYR A 152 -20.25 -2.75 -11.90
N GLN A 153 -21.49 -2.70 -12.38
CA GLN A 153 -22.43 -1.61 -12.11
C GLN A 153 -23.42 -1.96 -10.99
N GLY A 154 -23.32 -3.16 -10.42
CA GLY A 154 -24.25 -3.69 -9.43
C GLY A 154 -25.55 -4.21 -10.04
N ASN A 155 -25.64 -4.32 -11.37
CA ASN A 155 -26.82 -4.84 -12.05
C ASN A 155 -26.77 -6.37 -12.11
N GLY A 156 -27.94 -7.01 -12.06
CA GLY A 156 -28.03 -8.46 -12.23
C GLY A 156 -27.51 -8.91 -13.60
N ILE A 157 -26.66 -9.93 -13.60
CA ILE A 157 -26.16 -10.53 -14.84
C ILE A 157 -27.29 -11.33 -15.49
N ILE A 158 -27.56 -11.06 -16.77
CA ILE A 158 -28.64 -11.66 -17.55
C ILE A 158 -28.06 -12.57 -18.64
N VAL A 159 -28.55 -13.81 -18.72
CA VAL A 159 -28.21 -14.74 -19.81
C VAL A 159 -29.51 -15.26 -20.41
N ASN A 160 -29.66 -15.16 -21.73
CA ASN A 160 -30.87 -15.56 -22.46
C ASN A 160 -32.16 -14.96 -21.86
N GLY A 161 -32.10 -13.69 -21.43
CA GLY A 161 -33.25 -12.96 -20.88
C GLY A 161 -33.59 -13.28 -19.42
N ASN A 162 -32.84 -14.16 -18.75
CA ASN A 162 -33.07 -14.51 -17.35
C ASN A 162 -31.88 -14.08 -16.47
N PRO A 163 -32.11 -13.57 -15.26
CA PRO A 163 -31.03 -13.38 -14.29
C PRO A 163 -30.46 -14.74 -13.90
N ILE A 164 -29.13 -14.81 -13.80
CA ILE A 164 -28.44 -16.02 -13.36
C ILE A 164 -27.88 -15.86 -11.94
N THR A 165 -27.62 -16.98 -11.27
CA THR A 165 -26.95 -17.00 -9.96
C THR A 165 -25.44 -16.91 -10.12
N ILE A 166 -24.72 -16.62 -9.02
CA ILE A 166 -23.24 -16.53 -9.03
C ILE A 166 -22.63 -17.87 -9.49
N SER A 167 -23.15 -19.01 -9.03
CA SER A 167 -22.68 -20.34 -9.45
C SER A 167 -22.87 -20.65 -10.93
N GLN A 168 -23.73 -19.91 -11.62
CA GLN A 168 -24.02 -20.09 -13.04
C GLN A 168 -23.12 -19.25 -13.94
N VAL A 169 -22.29 -18.36 -13.38
CA VAL A 169 -21.32 -17.56 -14.13
C VAL A 169 -20.10 -18.43 -14.45
N PRO A 170 -19.82 -18.75 -15.74
CA PRO A 170 -18.70 -19.62 -16.10
C PRO A 170 -17.34 -19.11 -15.62
N GLU A 171 -17.15 -17.79 -15.61
CA GLU A 171 -15.91 -17.13 -15.20
C GLU A 171 -15.58 -17.39 -13.73
N TYR A 172 -16.58 -17.55 -12.85
CA TYR A 172 -16.38 -17.84 -11.42
C TYR A 172 -16.22 -19.33 -11.12
N ALA A 173 -16.30 -20.21 -12.12
CA ALA A 173 -16.31 -21.65 -11.91
C ALA A 173 -15.00 -22.18 -11.29
N ASN A 174 -13.87 -21.52 -11.51
CA ASN A 174 -12.61 -21.88 -10.85
C ASN A 174 -12.52 -21.33 -9.44
N ASP A 175 -12.98 -20.10 -9.21
CA ASP A 175 -12.92 -19.43 -7.92
C ASP A 175 -13.87 -20.06 -6.88
N LEU A 176 -14.94 -20.69 -7.33
CA LEU A 176 -15.87 -21.44 -6.48
C LEU A 176 -15.39 -22.87 -6.15
N LYS A 177 -14.24 -23.31 -6.68
CA LYS A 177 -13.68 -24.63 -6.34
C LYS A 177 -13.02 -24.59 -4.97
N GLY A 178 -12.97 -25.75 -4.30
CA GLY A 178 -12.20 -25.90 -3.07
C GLY A 178 -12.85 -25.32 -1.80
N GLY A 179 -14.09 -24.84 -1.88
CA GLY A 179 -14.84 -24.35 -0.72
C GLY A 179 -14.76 -22.83 -0.50
N ASP A 180 -14.15 -22.09 -1.43
CA ASP A 180 -14.22 -20.64 -1.46
C ASP A 180 -15.64 -20.17 -1.79
N VAL A 181 -16.01 -19.02 -1.22
CA VAL A 181 -17.34 -18.44 -1.31
C VAL A 181 -17.28 -16.98 -1.77
N PRO A 182 -18.31 -16.50 -2.47
CA PRO A 182 -18.34 -15.14 -2.98
C PRO A 182 -18.61 -14.12 -1.86
N TRP A 183 -17.77 -13.10 -1.80
CA TRP A 183 -17.94 -11.91 -0.96
C TRP A 183 -18.12 -10.68 -1.84
N TRP A 184 -19.23 -9.99 -1.67
CA TRP A 184 -19.62 -8.84 -2.49
C TRP A 184 -19.35 -7.52 -1.77
N SER A 185 -18.70 -6.57 -2.44
CA SER A 185 -18.39 -5.23 -1.90
C SER A 185 -19.45 -4.17 -2.17
N GLY A 186 -20.29 -4.35 -3.18
CA GLY A 186 -21.17 -3.29 -3.71
C GLY A 186 -22.39 -2.96 -2.85
N ASP A 187 -22.75 -3.80 -1.88
CA ASP A 187 -23.87 -3.51 -0.96
C ASP A 187 -23.56 -2.34 -0.02
N ARG A 188 -22.27 -2.04 0.18
CA ARG A 188 -21.80 -1.08 1.18
C ARG A 188 -20.84 -0.02 0.64
N THR A 189 -20.41 -0.16 -0.62
CA THR A 189 -19.38 0.68 -1.24
C THR A 189 -19.74 0.99 -2.69
N SER A 190 -19.05 1.94 -3.30
CA SER A 190 -19.15 2.19 -4.74
C SER A 190 -18.34 1.19 -5.59
N VAL A 191 -17.56 0.31 -4.95
CA VAL A 191 -16.78 -0.71 -5.63
C VAL A 191 -17.61 -1.97 -5.76
N ASN A 192 -17.91 -2.36 -6.99
CA ASN A 192 -18.75 -3.51 -7.30
C ASN A 192 -17.89 -4.67 -7.81
N GLY A 193 -17.75 -5.71 -7.01
CA GLY A 193 -17.18 -6.97 -7.46
C GLY A 193 -17.21 -8.05 -6.38
N TYR A 194 -16.80 -9.24 -6.82
CA TYR A 194 -16.73 -10.43 -5.97
C TYR A 194 -15.29 -10.77 -5.63
N TYR A 195 -15.05 -11.03 -4.35
CA TYR A 195 -13.84 -11.67 -3.85
C TYR A 195 -14.20 -13.10 -3.52
N PHE A 196 -13.36 -14.04 -3.92
CA PHE A 196 -13.55 -15.45 -3.63
C PHE A 196 -12.48 -15.88 -2.64
N THR A 197 -12.93 -16.33 -1.48
CA THR A 197 -12.06 -16.81 -0.41
C THR A 197 -12.86 -17.68 0.55
N THR A 198 -12.17 -18.33 1.49
CA THR A 198 -12.81 -19.16 2.50
C THR A 198 -13.89 -18.38 3.28
N PRO A 199 -14.95 -19.05 3.77
CA PRO A 199 -16.03 -18.41 4.53
C PRO A 199 -15.60 -17.67 5.80
N ASP A 200 -14.42 -17.97 6.32
CA ASP A 200 -13.89 -17.34 7.54
C ASP A 200 -12.97 -16.15 7.25
N SER A 201 -12.53 -15.97 5.99
CA SER A 201 -11.47 -15.01 5.62
C SER A 201 -11.93 -13.85 4.74
N GLY A 202 -13.20 -13.76 4.34
CA GLY A 202 -13.69 -12.61 3.55
C GLY A 202 -13.88 -11.36 4.40
N GLY A 203 -15.11 -10.98 4.75
CA GLY A 203 -15.40 -9.77 5.55
C GLY A 203 -14.91 -9.79 7.01
N ARG A 204 -13.97 -10.68 7.33
CA ARG A 204 -13.38 -10.88 8.66
C ARG A 204 -11.85 -11.04 8.62
N PHE A 205 -11.20 -10.76 7.49
CA PHE A 205 -9.74 -10.91 7.44
C PHE A 205 -9.02 -9.92 8.34
N CYS A 206 -9.60 -8.73 8.61
CA CYS A 206 -9.00 -7.78 9.51
C CYS A 206 -9.02 -8.28 10.96
N ASN A 207 -7.84 -8.69 11.44
CA ASN A 207 -7.67 -9.27 12.77
C ASN A 207 -6.28 -8.90 13.33
N SER A 208 -5.93 -9.43 14.50
CA SER A 208 -4.65 -9.11 15.16
C SER A 208 -3.38 -9.48 14.39
N LYS A 209 -3.49 -10.34 13.36
CA LYS A 209 -2.37 -10.82 12.54
C LYS A 209 -2.29 -10.10 11.19
N ASN A 210 -3.42 -9.66 10.66
CA ASN A 210 -3.51 -9.01 9.35
C ASN A 210 -3.66 -7.50 9.54
N LEU A 211 -2.64 -6.75 9.12
CA LEU A 211 -2.57 -5.30 9.32
C LEU A 211 -3.07 -4.53 8.10
N GLY A 212 -2.93 -5.11 6.92
CA GLY A 212 -3.44 -4.57 5.68
C GLY A 212 -3.61 -5.67 4.65
N LEU A 213 -4.14 -5.29 3.49
CA LEU A 213 -4.27 -6.12 2.32
C LEU A 213 -4.32 -5.20 1.09
N THR A 214 -3.60 -5.58 0.03
CA THR A 214 -3.82 -5.05 -1.30
C THR A 214 -4.32 -6.18 -2.18
N ALA A 215 -5.48 -5.99 -2.81
CA ALA A 215 -6.10 -6.95 -3.70
C ALA A 215 -6.37 -6.33 -5.07
N THR A 216 -6.35 -7.16 -6.12
CA THR A 216 -6.85 -6.77 -7.44
C THR A 216 -8.22 -7.37 -7.63
N LEU A 217 -9.22 -6.53 -7.87
CA LEU A 217 -10.58 -6.95 -8.14
C LEU A 217 -10.85 -6.89 -9.64
N SER A 218 -11.19 -8.06 -10.20
CA SER A 218 -11.64 -8.19 -11.58
C SER A 218 -13.16 -8.09 -11.62
N SER A 219 -13.68 -6.90 -11.89
CA SER A 219 -15.12 -6.70 -12.03
C SER A 219 -15.60 -7.31 -13.36
N LEU A 220 -16.73 -8.02 -13.37
CA LEU A 220 -17.29 -8.57 -14.61
C LEU A 220 -18.23 -7.56 -15.28
N LYS A 221 -18.22 -7.51 -16.61
CA LYS A 221 -19.16 -6.72 -17.40
C LYS A 221 -20.17 -7.61 -18.09
N GLN A 222 -21.44 -7.21 -18.04
CA GLN A 222 -22.52 -7.82 -18.82
C GLN A 222 -22.16 -7.88 -20.30
N GLY A 223 -21.96 -9.09 -20.83
CA GLY A 223 -21.77 -9.30 -22.27
C GLY A 223 -23.06 -9.57 -23.03
N ALA A 224 -23.00 -9.37 -24.35
CA ALA A 224 -24.14 -9.49 -25.25
C ALA A 224 -24.60 -10.94 -25.52
N SER A 225 -23.77 -11.94 -25.22
CA SER A 225 -23.98 -13.36 -25.56
C SER A 225 -23.74 -14.32 -24.39
N GLY A 226 -23.81 -13.82 -23.16
CA GLY A 226 -23.59 -14.60 -21.94
C GLY A 226 -22.13 -14.72 -21.49
N ALA A 227 -21.16 -14.42 -22.35
CA ALA A 227 -19.76 -14.22 -21.94
C ALA A 227 -19.66 -12.95 -21.07
N GLN A 228 -18.92 -13.00 -19.97
CA GLN A 228 -18.75 -11.87 -19.06
C GLN A 228 -17.30 -11.38 -19.15
N PRO A 229 -16.97 -10.46 -20.09
CA PRO A 229 -15.61 -9.94 -20.16
C PRO A 229 -15.22 -9.27 -18.85
N VAL A 230 -13.93 -9.38 -18.51
CA VAL A 230 -13.35 -8.61 -17.41
C VAL A 230 -13.48 -7.13 -17.75
N GLY A 231 -14.05 -6.37 -16.82
CA GLY A 231 -14.15 -4.93 -16.84
C GLY A 231 -12.83 -4.26 -16.45
N THR A 232 -12.92 -3.07 -15.87
CA THR A 232 -11.74 -2.40 -15.33
C THR A 232 -11.22 -3.17 -14.12
N LEU A 233 -9.92 -3.46 -14.11
CA LEU A 233 -9.22 -3.93 -12.92
C LEU A 233 -9.13 -2.78 -11.93
N VAL A 234 -9.60 -3.00 -10.73
CA VAL A 234 -9.44 -2.03 -9.63
C VAL A 234 -8.52 -2.62 -8.57
N GLN A 235 -7.78 -1.76 -7.89
CA GLN A 235 -6.94 -2.13 -6.76
C GLN A 235 -7.63 -1.69 -5.48
N ASP A 236 -7.78 -2.60 -4.53
CA ASP A 236 -8.33 -2.31 -3.22
C ASP A 236 -7.21 -2.43 -2.18
N VAL A 237 -6.95 -1.33 -1.50
CA VAL A 237 -6.08 -1.28 -0.34
C VAL A 237 -6.95 -1.22 0.90
N VAL A 238 -6.73 -2.15 1.83
CA VAL A 238 -7.45 -2.20 3.10
C VAL A 238 -6.46 -2.05 4.23
N MET A 239 -6.67 -1.05 5.08
CA MET A 239 -5.90 -0.79 6.28
C MET A 239 -6.68 -1.30 7.49
N CYS A 240 -6.30 -2.44 8.05
CA CYS A 240 -7.07 -3.04 9.13
C CYS A 240 -7.00 -2.23 10.43
N PRO A 241 -8.06 -2.21 11.26
CA PRO A 241 -8.09 -1.45 12.51
C PRO A 241 -6.93 -1.73 13.46
N TYR A 242 -6.38 -2.95 13.41
CA TYR A 242 -5.25 -3.35 14.23
C TYR A 242 -3.93 -2.66 13.85
N ALA A 243 -3.78 -2.20 12.59
CA ALA A 243 -2.61 -1.41 12.16
C ALA A 243 -2.47 -0.09 12.95
N PHE A 244 -3.60 0.53 13.32
CA PHE A 244 -3.64 1.79 14.06
C PHE A 244 -3.45 1.60 15.58
N THR A 245 -3.87 0.45 16.12
CA THR A 245 -3.98 0.23 17.56
C THR A 245 -2.88 -0.66 18.14
N ARG A 246 -2.12 -1.38 17.31
CA ARG A 246 -1.00 -2.22 17.75
C ARG A 246 0.04 -1.45 18.57
N ARG A 247 0.70 -2.14 19.51
CA ARG A 247 1.72 -1.57 20.41
C ARG A 247 3.11 -1.56 19.77
N VAL A 248 3.26 -0.77 18.71
CA VAL A 248 4.55 -0.47 18.06
C VAL A 248 4.73 1.05 17.96
N PRO A 249 5.92 1.58 17.60
CA PRO A 249 6.12 3.01 17.46
C PRO A 249 5.12 3.66 16.50
N ASP A 250 4.64 4.85 16.83
CA ASP A 250 3.67 5.54 15.95
C ASP A 250 4.31 6.09 14.68
N SER A 251 5.62 6.40 14.72
CA SER A 251 6.35 7.05 13.63
C SER A 251 7.75 6.51 13.43
N TYR A 252 8.33 6.73 12.24
CA TYR A 252 9.75 6.40 11.96
C TYR A 252 10.72 7.11 12.91
N ALA A 253 10.45 8.36 13.29
CA ALA A 253 11.27 9.09 14.26
C ALA A 253 11.26 8.41 15.64
N LYS A 254 10.07 8.03 16.14
CA LYS A 254 9.93 7.29 17.40
C LYS A 254 10.56 5.90 17.33
N ALA A 255 10.41 5.22 16.20
CA ALA A 255 11.04 3.94 15.94
C ALA A 255 12.57 4.04 16.02
N SER A 256 13.16 4.99 15.28
CA SER A 256 14.60 5.22 15.26
C SER A 256 15.15 5.51 16.66
N ALA A 257 14.49 6.36 17.44
CA ALA A 257 14.87 6.68 18.81
C ALA A 257 14.79 5.49 19.77
N ALA A 258 13.96 4.49 19.47
CA ALA A 258 13.79 3.29 20.30
C ALA A 258 14.76 2.14 19.95
N ILE A 259 15.49 2.24 18.83
CA ILE A 259 16.45 1.21 18.41
C ILE A 259 17.69 1.26 19.32
N LYS A 260 17.97 0.13 19.96
CA LYS A 260 19.19 -0.13 20.74
C LYS A 260 19.77 -1.48 20.34
N ALA A 261 21.01 -1.76 20.75
CA ALA A 261 21.61 -3.06 20.54
C ALA A 261 20.70 -4.16 21.11
N GLY A 262 20.40 -5.18 20.29
CA GLY A 262 19.50 -6.28 20.64
C GLY A 262 18.01 -6.02 20.37
N THR A 263 17.60 -4.83 19.92
CA THR A 263 16.22 -4.58 19.47
C THR A 263 15.94 -5.38 18.21
N SER A 264 14.88 -6.20 18.23
CA SER A 264 14.35 -6.82 17.01
C SER A 264 13.81 -5.74 16.08
N LEU A 265 14.19 -5.79 14.80
CA LEU A 265 13.69 -4.86 13.79
C LEU A 265 12.15 -4.91 13.69
N GLN A 266 11.55 -6.09 13.87
CA GLN A 266 10.09 -6.24 13.89
C GLN A 266 9.41 -5.39 14.97
N ALA A 267 10.06 -5.19 16.11
CA ALA A 267 9.55 -4.35 17.19
C ALA A 267 9.78 -2.85 16.95
N ALA A 268 10.63 -2.50 15.98
CA ALA A 268 10.95 -1.13 15.60
C ALA A 268 10.24 -0.67 14.32
N VAL A 269 9.46 -1.53 13.66
CA VAL A 269 8.66 -1.11 12.49
C VAL A 269 7.51 -0.21 12.97
N PRO A 270 7.42 1.05 12.50
CA PRO A 270 6.35 1.94 12.92
C PRO A 270 5.01 1.55 12.31
N LYS A 271 3.92 2.11 12.83
CA LYS A 271 2.56 1.86 12.31
C LYS A 271 2.42 2.26 10.84
N SER A 272 2.98 3.42 10.46
CA SER A 272 3.00 3.96 9.09
C SER A 272 3.61 3.03 8.05
N ALA A 273 4.49 2.12 8.45
CA ALA A 273 5.07 1.13 7.54
C ALA A 273 4.03 0.20 6.91
N THR A 274 2.84 0.04 7.50
CA THR A 274 1.75 -0.71 6.88
C THR A 274 1.28 -0.04 5.58
N LEU A 275 1.04 1.29 5.59
CA LEU A 275 0.63 2.00 4.37
C LEU A 275 1.75 1.96 3.32
N LEU A 276 3.01 2.13 3.74
CA LEU A 276 4.15 1.99 2.85
C LEU A 276 4.19 0.61 2.20
N HIS A 277 4.00 -0.45 2.98
CA HIS A 277 3.98 -1.83 2.50
C HIS A 277 2.86 -2.05 1.47
N GLU A 278 1.63 -1.63 1.75
CA GLU A 278 0.55 -1.70 0.77
C GLU A 278 0.85 -0.86 -0.49
N GLY A 279 1.52 0.28 -0.34
CA GLY A 279 2.01 1.08 -1.47
C GLY A 279 2.97 0.33 -2.40
N PHE A 280 3.79 -0.60 -1.87
CA PHE A 280 4.58 -1.49 -2.74
C PHE A 280 3.70 -2.42 -3.56
N HIS A 281 2.66 -2.99 -2.97
CA HIS A 281 1.72 -3.86 -3.70
C HIS A 281 0.91 -3.11 -4.75
N VAL A 282 0.56 -1.84 -4.48
CA VAL A 282 -0.09 -0.97 -5.47
C VAL A 282 0.81 -0.78 -6.69
N VAL A 283 2.09 -0.44 -6.47
CA VAL A 283 3.02 -0.09 -7.55
C VAL A 283 3.58 -1.29 -8.30
N HIS A 284 3.93 -2.36 -7.59
CA HIS A 284 4.62 -3.52 -8.15
C HIS A 284 3.72 -4.73 -8.38
N GLY A 285 2.44 -4.62 -8.00
CA GLY A 285 1.45 -5.69 -8.10
C GLY A 285 1.31 -6.48 -6.80
N THR A 286 0.16 -7.15 -6.67
CA THR A 286 -0.23 -7.85 -5.44
C THR A 286 0.79 -8.88 -5.01
N ASP A 287 1.39 -9.61 -5.95
CA ASP A 287 2.31 -10.73 -5.66
C ASP A 287 3.71 -10.28 -5.24
N PHE A 288 4.02 -8.98 -5.35
CA PHE A 288 5.33 -8.44 -5.02
C PHE A 288 5.61 -8.61 -3.53
N LEU A 289 6.65 -9.38 -3.20
CA LEU A 289 7.04 -9.75 -1.83
C LEU A 289 6.06 -10.63 -1.04
N GLN A 290 5.05 -11.27 -1.65
CA GLN A 290 4.09 -12.12 -0.91
C GLN A 290 4.66 -13.41 -0.29
N GLY A 291 3.98 -13.94 0.73
CA GLY A 291 4.19 -15.29 1.28
C GLY A 291 5.46 -15.45 2.12
N ASP A 292 6.21 -16.53 1.91
CA ASP A 292 7.47 -16.81 2.64
C ASP A 292 8.54 -15.71 2.46
N SER A 293 8.35 -14.82 1.48
CA SER A 293 9.19 -13.66 1.19
C SER A 293 8.83 -12.39 2.00
N GLU A 294 7.64 -12.33 2.61
CA GLU A 294 7.27 -11.31 3.62
C GLU A 294 7.91 -11.59 4.98
N ILE A 295 8.22 -12.87 5.23
CA ILE A 295 8.82 -13.30 6.47
C ILE A 295 10.32 -13.05 6.40
N CYS A 296 10.81 -12.07 7.16
CA CYS A 296 12.23 -11.97 7.51
C CYS A 296 12.64 -13.21 8.32
N LYS A 297 12.82 -14.37 7.67
CA LYS A 297 13.25 -15.61 8.33
C LYS A 297 14.64 -15.35 8.90
N GLN A 298 14.77 -15.49 10.21
CA GLN A 298 16.09 -15.67 10.82
C GLN A 298 16.74 -16.91 10.19
N PRO A 299 18.06 -16.90 9.95
CA PRO A 299 18.70 -17.95 9.18
C PRO A 299 18.57 -19.28 9.92
N SER A 300 17.69 -20.16 9.44
CA SER A 300 17.87 -21.60 9.64
C SER A 300 18.96 -22.03 8.67
N SER A 301 20.07 -22.51 9.22
CA SER A 301 21.18 -23.11 8.47
C SER A 301 20.66 -24.11 7.42
N ASN A 302 21.17 -23.97 6.19
CA ASN A 302 20.99 -24.84 5.04
C ASN A 302 19.62 -24.81 4.34
N LYS A 303 19.57 -24.09 3.21
CA LYS A 303 19.32 -24.69 1.89
C LYS A 303 19.69 -23.71 0.78
N ALA A 304 20.55 -24.16 -0.12
CA ALA A 304 20.91 -23.45 -1.35
C ALA A 304 19.68 -23.38 -2.27
N LEU A 305 19.35 -22.18 -2.74
CA LEU A 305 18.38 -21.98 -3.82
C LEU A 305 19.11 -22.10 -5.15
N LYS A 306 18.59 -22.98 -6.02
CA LYS A 306 18.88 -23.00 -7.46
C LYS A 306 17.90 -22.05 -8.15
N TYR A 307 18.44 -21.39 -9.18
CA TYR A 307 17.89 -20.34 -10.05
C TYR A 307 16.39 -20.36 -10.27
#